data_AF-A0A2X2V8E6-F1
#
_entry.id   AF-A0A2X2V8E6-F1
#
_cell.length_a   1.000
_cell.length_b   1.000
_cell.length_c   1.000
_cell.angle_alpha   90.00
_cell.angle_beta   90.00
_cell.angle_gamma   90.00
#
_symmetry.space_group_name_H-M   'P 1'
#
loop_
_entity.id
_entity.type
_entity.pdbx_description
1 polymer ?
#
loop_
_entity_poly.entity_id
_entity_poly.type
_entity_poly.pdbx_seq_one_letter_code
_entity_poly.pdbx_strand_id
1 'polypeptide(L)' 'MAKLKQVTRTMKVNILAIAQQGNHVLTHHLVTVIKTNGEQAQTEVFACFTLENGRIAACQELTRLISGAEEDKMLGSLR' A
#
# COMPACT_ATOMS: atom_id res chain seq x y z
N MET A 1 0.61 0.25 13.61
CA MET A 1 -0.70 0.51 12.98
C MET A 1 -1.55 1.54 13.70
N ALA A 2 -1.37 1.79 15.01
CA ALA A 2 -2.17 2.78 15.73
C ALA A 2 -1.99 4.18 15.11
N LYS A 3 -0.75 4.55 14.77
CA LYS A 3 -0.43 5.87 14.22
C LYS A 3 -0.99 6.08 12.81
N LEU A 4 -0.84 5.10 11.91
CA LEU A 4 -1.43 5.19 10.56
C LEU A 4 -2.95 5.41 10.61
N LYS A 5 -3.66 4.68 11.49
CA LYS A 5 -5.11 4.84 11.67
C LYS A 5 -5.49 6.18 12.29
N GLN A 6 -4.64 6.78 13.14
CA GLN A 6 -4.88 8.09 13.73
C GLN A 6 -4.74 9.23 12.72
N VAL A 7 -3.75 9.14 11.82
CA VAL A 7 -3.52 10.18 10.81
C VAL A 7 -4.39 10.03 9.57
N THR A 8 -4.95 8.84 9.34
CA THR A 8 -5.74 8.53 8.15
C THR A 8 -7.23 8.58 8.46
N ARG A 9 -7.97 9.46 7.79
CA ARG A 9 -9.43 9.46 7.80
C ARG A 9 -10.00 8.38 6.88
N THR A 10 -9.43 8.22 5.69
CA THR A 10 -9.88 7.22 4.71
C THR A 10 -8.71 6.74 3.88
N MET A 11 -8.67 5.45 3.58
CA MET A 11 -7.70 4.83 2.69
C MET A 11 -8.45 4.01 1.66
N LYS A 12 -8.22 4.29 0.38
CA LYS A 12 -8.79 3.52 -0.73
C LYS A 12 -7.66 2.86 -1.49
N VAL A 13 -7.66 1.53 -1.50
CA VAL A 13 -6.75 0.73 -2.33
C VAL A 13 -7.48 0.37 -3.61
N ASN A 14 -6.92 0.73 -4.75
CA ASN A 14 -7.40 0.29 -6.05
C ASN A 14 -6.37 -0.66 -6.66
N ILE A 15 -6.78 -1.88 -6.99
CA ILE A 15 -5.90 -2.85 -7.64
C ILE A 15 -6.00 -2.66 -9.15
N LEU A 16 -4.95 -2.14 -9.76
CA LEU A 16 -4.89 -1.84 -11.19
C LEU A 16 -4.61 -3.09 -12.02
N ALA A 17 -3.75 -3.98 -11.50
CA ALA A 17 -3.42 -5.23 -12.16
C ALA A 17 -3.07 -6.31 -11.14
N ILE A 18 -3.33 -7.56 -11.51
CA ILE A 18 -2.94 -8.76 -10.76
C ILE A 18 -2.39 -9.77 -11.77
N ALA A 19 -1.28 -10.41 -11.42
CA ALA A 19 -0.73 -11.56 -12.15
C ALA A 19 -0.28 -12.62 -11.16
N GLN A 20 -0.34 -13.89 -11.57
CA GLN A 20 0.16 -15.01 -10.77
C GLN A 20 1.11 -15.86 -11.61
N GLN A 21 2.21 -16.29 -10.99
CA GLN A 21 3.09 -17.33 -11.53
C GLN A 21 3.51 -18.27 -10.41
N GLY A 22 3.07 -19.53 -10.50
CA GLY A 22 3.30 -20.52 -9.44
C GLY A 22 2.78 -20.01 -8.09
N ASN A 23 3.69 -19.91 -7.12
CA ASN A 23 3.41 -19.44 -5.77
C ASN A 23 3.56 -17.92 -5.60
N HIS A 24 3.86 -17.16 -6.65
CA HIS A 24 3.99 -15.72 -6.58
C HIS A 24 2.76 -15.02 -7.16
N VAL A 25 2.22 -14.05 -6.43
CA VAL A 25 1.15 -13.15 -6.87
C VAL A 25 1.69 -11.73 -6.88
N LEU A 26 1.76 -11.13 -8.07
CA LEU A 26 2.13 -9.75 -8.26
C LEU A 26 0.88 -8.89 -8.35
N THR A 27 0.91 -7.77 -7.67
CA THR A 27 -0.20 -6.80 -7.65
C THR A 27 0.35 -5.39 -7.85
N HIS A 28 -0.39 -4.60 -8.61
CA HIS A 28 -0.14 -3.18 -8.80
C HIS A 28 -1.31 -2.39 -8.21
N HIS A 29 -1.02 -1.56 -7.23
CA HIS A 29 -2.01 -0.77 -6.51
C HIS A 29 -1.81 0.72 -6.76
N LEU A 30 -2.94 1.43 -6.86
CA LEU A 30 -3.01 2.86 -6.63
C LEU A 30 -3.76 3.10 -5.33
N VAL A 31 -3.08 3.67 -4.35
CA VAL A 31 -3.60 3.91 -3.02
C VAL A 31 -3.83 5.40 -2.83
N THR A 32 -5.03 5.77 -2.42
CA THR A 32 -5.38 7.15 -2.08
C THR A 32 -5.66 7.25 -0.59
N VAL A 33 -5.00 8.19 0.08
CA VAL A 33 -5.12 8.45 1.52
C VAL A 33 -5.67 9.85 1.71
N ILE A 34 -6.75 9.95 2.48
CA ILE A 34 -7.26 11.22 3.01
C ILE A 34 -6.88 11.27 4.48
N LYS A 35 -6.06 12.24 4.87
CA LYS A 35 -5.60 12.43 6.26
C LYS A 35 -6.68 13.12 7.10
N THR A 36 -6.58 13.01 8.42
CA THR A 36 -7.54 13.62 9.35
C THR A 36 -7.54 15.15 9.32
N ASN A 37 -6.41 15.76 8.93
CA ASN A 37 -6.29 17.20 8.66
C ASN A 37 -6.87 17.62 7.30
N GLY A 38 -7.39 16.69 6.48
CA GLY A 38 -7.99 16.96 5.17
C GLY A 38 -7.01 16.92 4.00
N GLU A 39 -5.70 16.87 4.25
CA GLU A 39 -4.70 16.71 3.20
C GLU A 39 -4.78 15.32 2.55
N GLN A 40 -4.31 15.23 1.31
CA GLN A 40 -4.38 14.01 0.50
C GLN A 40 -2.98 13.55 0.08
N ALA A 41 -2.78 12.24 0.08
CA ALA A 41 -1.62 11.59 -0.51
C ALA A 41 -2.06 10.48 -1.47
N GLN A 42 -1.27 10.25 -2.51
CA GLN A 42 -1.44 9.15 -3.44
C GLN A 42 -0.13 8.40 -3.58
N THR A 43 -0.19 7.09 -3.39
CA THR A 43 0.96 6.20 -3.52
C THR A 43 0.66 5.08 -4.51
N GLU A 44 1.69 4.69 -5.24
CA GLU A 44 1.70 3.53 -6.11
C GLU A 44 2.46 2.40 -5.41
N VAL A 45 1.89 1.20 -5.39
CA VAL A 45 2.50 0.04 -4.73
C VAL A 45 2.61 -1.11 -5.72
N PHE A 46 3.82 -1.66 -5.84
CA PHE A 46 4.06 -2.93 -6.50
C PHE A 46 4.37 -3.96 -5.42
N ALA A 47 3.47 -4.93 -5.22
CA ALA A 47 3.66 -5.97 -4.21
C ALA A 47 3.76 -7.35 -4.86
N CYS A 48 4.74 -8.13 -4.42
CA CYS A 48 4.90 -9.54 -4.70
C CYS A 48 4.62 -10.33 -3.43
N PHE A 49 3.55 -11.13 -3.47
CA PHE A 49 3.18 -12.06 -2.41
C PHE A 49 3.71 -13.45 -2.74
N THR A 50 4.36 -14.10 -1.77
CA THR A 50 4.69 -15.52 -1.85
C THR A 50 3.64 -16.31 -1.09
N LEU A 51 3.07 -17.32 -1.75
CA LEU A 51 2.05 -18.20 -1.20
C LEU A 51 2.66 -19.54 -0.75
N GLU A 52 2.29 -19.99 0.44
CA GLU A 52 2.57 -21.32 0.95
C GLU A 52 1.29 -21.92 1.53
N ASN A 53 0.94 -23.14 1.13
CA ASN A 53 -0.29 -23.82 1.59
C ASN A 53 -1.56 -22.97 1.44
N GLY A 54 -1.66 -22.21 0.34
CA GLY A 54 -2.81 -21.34 0.03
C GLY A 54 -2.89 -20.07 0.87
N ARG A 55 -1.83 -19.71 1.62
CA ARG A 55 -1.76 -18.51 2.45
C ARG A 55 -0.60 -17.62 2.04
N ILE A 56 -0.72 -16.32 2.27
CA ILE A 56 0.39 -15.38 2.10
C ILE A 56 1.43 -15.66 3.20
N ALA A 57 2.61 -16.13 2.80
CA ALA A 57 3.74 -16.40 3.68
C ALA A 57 4.72 -15.22 3.74
N ALA A 58 4.87 -14.48 2.64
CA ALA A 58 5.72 -13.30 2.57
C ALA A 58 5.11 -12.23 1.64
N CYS A 59 5.48 -10.98 1.88
CA CYS A 59 5.18 -9.84 1.02
C CYS A 59 6.44 -9.00 0.86
N GLN A 60 6.85 -8.79 -0.39
CA GLN A 60 7.85 -7.80 -0.74
C GLN A 60 7.14 -6.71 -1.53
N GLU A 61 7.27 -5.45 -1.12
CA GLU A 61 6.64 -4.34 -1.81
C GLU A 61 7.60 -3.19 -2.08
N LEU A 62 7.33 -2.47 -3.16
CA LEU A 62 7.90 -1.17 -3.45
C LEU A 62 6.76 -0.15 -3.46
N THR A 63 6.87 0.84 -2.57
CA THR A 63 5.89 1.92 -2.46
C THR A 63 6.52 3.23 -2.94
N ARG A 64 5.86 3.89 -3.89
CA ARG A 64 6.27 5.17 -4.46
C ARG A 64 5.22 6.24 -4.15
N LEU A 65 5.63 7.38 -3.60
CA LEU A 65 4.76 8.54 -3.49
C LEU A 65 4.58 9.18 -4.88
N ILE A 66 3.33 9.34 -5.30
CA ILE A 66 2.95 10.00 -6.56
C ILE A 66 2.61 11.47 -6.30
N SER A 67 1.88 11.76 -5.22
CA SER A 67 1.55 13.11 -4.78
C SER A 67 1.31 13.16 -3.28
N GLY A 68 1.63 14.28 -2.63
CA GLY A 68 1.46 14.49 -1.19
C GLY A 68 2.64 15.28 -0.61
N ALA A 69 2.71 15.39 0.72
CA ALA A 69 3.86 15.96 1.41
C ALA A 69 5.04 14.99 1.39
N GLU A 70 6.26 15.50 1.57
CA GLU A 70 7.47 14.65 1.61
C GLU A 70 7.41 13.62 2.74
N GLU A 71 6.84 13.99 3.89
CA GLU A 71 6.61 13.07 5.01
C GLU A 71 5.68 11.90 4.65
N ASP A 72 4.82 12.06 3.64
CA ASP A 72 3.85 11.03 3.24
C ASP A 72 4.55 9.81 2.60
N LYS A 73 5.83 9.91 2.20
CA LYS A 73 6.66 8.76 1.80
C LYS A 73 6.72 7.68 2.88
N MET A 74 6.57 8.07 4.14
CA MET A 74 6.64 7.18 5.29
C MET A 74 5.29 6.61 5.73
N LEU A 75 4.18 6.94 5.05
CA LEU A 75 2.83 6.49 5.43
C LEU A 75 2.75 4.97 5.62
N GLY A 76 3.31 4.19 4.70
CA GLY A 76 3.32 2.71 4.78
C GLY A 76 4.12 2.14 5.94
N SER A 77 5.00 2.94 6.54
CA SER A 77 5.91 2.54 7.62
C SER A 77 5.53 3.14 8.98
N LEU A 78 4.42 3.87 9.08
CA LEU A 78 3.95 4.45 10.35
C LEU A 78 3.51 3.35 11.32
N ARG A 79 4.32 3.11 12.35
CA ARG A 79 4.04 2.14 13.41
C ARG A 79 3.18 2.74 14.52
#